data_AF-A0A2V5YYP0-F1
#
_entry.id   AF-A0A2V5YYP0-F1
#
_cell.length_a   1.000
_cell.length_b   1.000
_cell.length_c   1.000
_cell.angle_alpha   90.00
_cell.angle_beta   90.00
_cell.angle_gamma   90.00
#
_symmetry.space_group_name_H-M   'P 1'
#
loop_
_entity.id
_entity.type
_entity.pdbx_description
1 polymer ?
#
loop_
_entity_poly.entity_id
_entity_poly.type
_entity_poly.pdbx_seq_one_letter_code
_entity_poly.pdbx_strand_id
1 'polypeptide(L)'
;QTDQQLEENAVVLQTLTTGAVSGLKNRLQRNYEQAYPGLGNVIRIVLDEEEERAWDLSSFPHLLLPDLVEAHIERLGLQLADTQHDNVLAPHSFTETQNHQPALAYVDC
;
A
#
# COMPACT_ATOMS: atom_id res chain seq x y z
N GLN A 1 -7.61 4.56 31.55
CA GLN A 1 -8.60 4.58 30.44
C GLN A 1 -7.95 4.87 29.08
N THR A 2 -6.62 4.95 28.99
CA THR A 2 -5.87 5.27 27.76
C THR A 2 -5.39 4.02 26.99
N ASP A 3 -5.23 2.87 27.66
CA ASP A 3 -4.74 1.63 27.01
C ASP A 3 -5.77 0.99 26.07
N GLN A 4 -7.06 0.96 26.45
CA GLN A 4 -8.13 0.39 25.62
C GLN A 4 -8.28 1.10 24.26
N GLN A 5 -8.15 2.43 24.26
CA GLN A 5 -8.25 3.23 23.04
C GLN A 5 -7.04 3.02 22.12
N LEU A 6 -5.88 2.69 22.68
CA LEU A 6 -4.67 2.36 21.92
C LEU A 6 -4.78 0.98 21.26
N GLU A 7 -5.32 -0.02 21.98
CA GLU A 7 -5.57 -1.37 21.46
C GLU A 7 -6.60 -1.38 20.33
N GLU A 8 -7.72 -0.66 20.49
CA GLU A 8 -8.73 -0.52 19.43
C GLU A 8 -8.16 0.13 18.16
N ASN A 9 -7.37 1.20 18.32
CA ASN A 9 -6.70 1.84 17.19
C ASN A 9 -5.66 0.93 16.53
N ALA A 10 -4.92 0.13 17.32
CA ALA A 10 -3.96 -0.83 16.79
C ALA A 10 -4.64 -1.91 15.93
N VAL A 11 -5.79 -2.44 16.37
CA VAL A 11 -6.56 -3.44 15.61
C VAL A 11 -7.11 -2.86 14.29
N VAL A 12 -7.60 -1.62 14.31
CA VAL A 12 -8.08 -0.93 13.10
C VAL A 12 -6.93 -0.72 12.12
N LEU A 13 -5.78 -0.22 12.59
CA LEU A 13 -4.59 -0.02 11.74
C LEU A 13 -4.10 -1.33 11.14
N GLN A 14 -4.09 -2.42 11.92
CA GLN A 14 -3.68 -3.73 11.44
C GLN A 14 -4.63 -4.26 10.37
N THR A 15 -5.95 -4.12 10.57
CA THR A 15 -6.97 -4.54 9.60
C THR A 15 -6.86 -3.79 8.28
N LEU A 16 -6.68 -2.47 8.34
CA LEU A 16 -6.48 -1.63 7.15
C LEU A 16 -5.20 -1.99 6.41
N THR A 17 -4.13 -2.24 7.17
CA THR A 17 -2.82 -2.59 6.62
C THR A 17 -2.85 -3.96 5.93
N THR A 18 -3.48 -4.97 6.54
CA THR A 18 -3.64 -6.30 5.94
C THR A 18 -4.46 -6.25 4.65
N GLY A 19 -5.52 -5.43 4.62
CA GLY A 19 -6.30 -5.19 3.40
C GLY A 19 -5.47 -4.54 2.29
N ALA A 20 -4.67 -3.53 2.63
CA ALA A 20 -3.77 -2.87 1.69
C ALA A 20 -2.71 -3.82 1.13
N VAL A 21 -2.09 -4.66 1.97
CA VAL A 21 -1.11 -5.68 1.56
C VAL A 21 -1.75 -6.69 0.62
N SER A 22 -2.94 -7.19 0.94
CA SER A 22 -3.65 -8.16 0.11
C SER A 22 -3.99 -7.59 -1.27
N GLY A 23 -4.44 -6.33 -1.33
CA GLY A 23 -4.68 -5.63 -2.60
C GLY A 23 -3.41 -5.44 -3.42
N LEU A 24 -2.31 -5.06 -2.76
CA LEU A 24 -1.01 -4.85 -3.36
C LEU A 24 -0.43 -6.15 -3.94
N LYS A 25 -0.46 -7.26 -3.19
CA LYS A 25 0.00 -8.58 -3.65
C LYS A 25 -0.74 -9.04 -4.90
N ASN A 26 -2.06 -8.91 -4.92
CA ASN A 26 -2.87 -9.29 -6.09
C ASN A 26 -2.48 -8.49 -7.34
N ARG A 27 -2.14 -7.20 -7.19
CA ARG A 27 -1.63 -6.37 -8.28
C ARG A 27 -0.24 -6.81 -8.73
N LEU A 28 0.70 -6.99 -7.80
CA LEU A 28 2.06 -7.43 -8.10
C LEU A 28 2.07 -8.79 -8.80
N GLN A 29 1.30 -9.75 -8.29
CA GLN A 29 1.17 -11.08 -8.89
C GLN A 29 0.71 -10.98 -10.34
N ARG A 30 -0.36 -10.22 -10.62
CA ARG A 30 -0.87 -10.04 -11.98
C ARG A 30 0.17 -9.43 -12.92
N ASN A 31 0.86 -8.38 -12.46
CA ASN A 31 1.87 -7.70 -13.27
C ASN A 31 3.03 -8.64 -13.64
N TYR A 32 3.52 -9.40 -12.66
CA TYR A 32 4.63 -10.33 -12.89
C TYR A 32 4.19 -11.59 -13.66
N GLU A 33 2.97 -12.08 -13.49
CA GLU A 33 2.42 -13.17 -14.30
C GLU A 33 2.23 -12.76 -15.77
N GLN A 34 1.86 -11.50 -16.01
CA GLN A 34 1.78 -10.95 -17.36
C GLN A 34 3.16 -10.78 -18.00
N ALA A 35 4.16 -10.32 -17.24
CA ALA A 35 5.53 -10.19 -17.73
C ALA A 35 6.20 -11.56 -17.97
N TYR A 36 5.88 -12.56 -17.13
CA TYR A 36 6.49 -13.87 -17.13
C TYR A 36 5.46 -15.00 -17.16
N PRO A 37 4.84 -15.26 -18.33
CA PRO A 37 3.91 -16.36 -18.47
C PRO A 37 4.64 -17.69 -18.18
N GLY A 38 4.16 -18.42 -17.18
CA GLY A 38 4.74 -19.69 -16.74
C GLY A 38 5.54 -19.64 -15.43
N LEU A 39 5.89 -18.44 -14.93
CA LEU A 39 6.57 -18.27 -13.64
C LEU A 39 5.62 -17.93 -12.47
N GLY A 40 4.30 -17.94 -12.67
CA GLY A 40 3.33 -17.52 -11.64
C GLY A 40 3.49 -18.23 -10.29
N ASN A 41 3.88 -19.51 -10.27
CA ASN A 41 4.15 -20.20 -9.00
C ASN A 41 5.39 -19.66 -8.28
N VAL A 42 6.46 -19.32 -9.01
CA VAL A 42 7.67 -18.70 -8.45
C VAL A 42 7.34 -17.30 -7.93
N ILE A 43 6.62 -16.51 -8.73
CA ILE A 43 6.18 -15.17 -8.35
C ILE A 43 5.33 -15.20 -7.08
N ARG A 44 4.40 -16.14 -6.95
CA ARG A 44 3.59 -16.31 -5.74
C ARG A 44 4.46 -16.64 -4.53
N ILE A 45 5.42 -17.56 -4.66
CA ILE A 45 6.33 -17.92 -3.57
C ILE A 45 7.15 -16.71 -3.12
N VAL A 46 7.72 -15.96 -4.07
CA VAL A 46 8.48 -14.74 -3.78
C VAL A 46 7.61 -13.70 -3.07
N LEU A 47 6.37 -13.52 -3.51
CA LEU A 47 5.42 -12.58 -2.89
C LEU A 47 5.02 -12.99 -1.47
N ASP A 48 4.90 -14.28 -1.18
CA ASP A 48 4.61 -14.79 0.16
C ASP A 48 5.82 -14.61 1.08
N GLU A 49 7.03 -14.94 0.60
CA GLU A 49 8.28 -14.81 1.35
C GLU A 49 8.60 -13.35 1.68
N GLU A 50 8.51 -12.46 0.68
CA GLU A 50 8.80 -11.04 0.92
C GLU A 50 7.68 -10.33 1.69
N GLU A 51 6.44 -10.84 1.70
CA GLU A 51 5.41 -10.36 2.62
C GLU A 51 5.79 -10.63 4.07
N GLU A 52 6.18 -11.86 4.40
CA GLU A 52 6.60 -12.23 5.75
C GLU A 52 7.76 -11.32 6.22
N ARG A 53 8.74 -11.12 5.33
CA ARG A 53 9.87 -10.22 5.61
C ARG A 53 9.44 -8.76 5.77
N ALA A 54 8.46 -8.29 5.00
CA ALA A 54 7.94 -6.93 5.15
C ALA A 54 7.24 -6.72 6.50
N TRP A 55 6.51 -7.73 6.99
CA TRP A 55 5.89 -7.72 8.31
C TRP A 55 6.91 -7.72 9.45
N ASP A 56 8.02 -8.45 9.30
CA ASP A 56 9.11 -8.46 10.28
C ASP A 56 9.85 -7.12 10.36
N LEU A 57 9.95 -6.41 9.24
CA LEU A 57 10.71 -5.15 9.15
C LEU A 57 9.88 -3.91 9.51
N SER A 58 8.55 -3.95 9.35
CA SER A 58 7.70 -2.78 9.53
C SER A 58 6.26 -3.14 9.87
N SER A 59 5.61 -2.30 10.67
CA SER A 59 4.15 -2.33 10.86
C SER A 59 3.37 -1.88 9.61
N PHE A 60 4.07 -1.39 8.58
CA PHE A 60 3.53 -0.98 7.29
C PHE A 60 4.22 -1.75 6.14
N PRO A 61 4.02 -3.08 6.06
CA PRO A 61 4.63 -3.94 5.04
C PRO A 61 4.35 -3.51 3.61
N HIS A 62 3.18 -2.92 3.32
CA HIS A 62 2.82 -2.47 1.97
C HIS A 62 3.73 -1.36 1.42
N LEU A 63 4.50 -0.68 2.26
CA LEU A 63 5.49 0.32 1.82
C LEU A 63 6.82 -0.32 1.40
N LEU A 64 7.16 -1.47 1.98
CA LEU A 64 8.43 -2.17 1.73
C LEU A 64 8.29 -3.32 0.74
N LEU A 65 7.10 -3.92 0.68
CA LEU A 65 6.82 -5.11 -0.11
C LEU A 65 7.17 -4.94 -1.60
N PRO A 66 6.84 -3.83 -2.29
CA PRO A 66 7.21 -3.65 -3.69
C PRO A 66 8.72 -3.73 -3.90
N ASP A 67 9.49 -2.97 -3.10
CA ASP A 67 10.95 -2.90 -3.19
C ASP A 67 11.61 -4.25 -2.87
N LEU A 68 11.10 -4.96 -1.87
CA LEU A 68 11.59 -6.28 -1.48
C LEU A 68 11.37 -7.32 -2.57
N VAL A 69 10.18 -7.33 -3.17
CA VAL A 69 9.85 -8.21 -4.29
C VAL A 69 10.73 -7.87 -5.48
N GLU A 70 10.87 -6.58 -5.82
CA GLU A 70 11.71 -6.10 -6.91
C GLU A 70 13.16 -6.59 -6.78
N ALA A 71 13.77 -6.38 -5.61
CA ALA A 71 15.12 -6.85 -5.32
C ALA A 71 15.25 -8.39 -5.38
N HIS A 72 14.21 -9.12 -4.99
CA HIS A 72 14.20 -10.58 -5.10
C HIS A 72 14.09 -11.03 -6.56
N ILE A 73 13.22 -10.42 -7.35
CA ILE A 73 13.05 -10.71 -8.78
C ILE A 73 14.34 -10.40 -9.56
N GLU A 74 15.02 -9.30 -9.28
CA GLU A 74 16.34 -8.98 -9.85
C GLU A 74 17.37 -10.07 -9.53
N ARG A 75 17.37 -10.58 -8.29
CA ARG A 75 18.26 -11.67 -7.88
C ARG A 75 17.99 -12.98 -8.63
N LEU A 76 16.75 -13.20 -9.06
CA LEU A 76 16.37 -14.32 -9.92
C LEU A 76 16.80 -14.12 -11.39
N GLY A 77 17.40 -12.97 -11.74
CA GLY A 77 17.83 -12.62 -13.08
C GLY A 77 16.69 -12.26 -14.02
N LEU A 78 15.51 -11.97 -13.46
CA LEU A 78 14.33 -11.53 -14.20
C LEU A 78 14.34 -10.00 -14.29
N GLN A 79 13.87 -9.45 -15.40
CA GLN A 79 13.61 -8.02 -15.50
C GLN A 79 12.43 -7.62 -14.62
N LEU A 80 12.46 -6.40 -14.10
CA LEU A 80 11.34 -5.85 -13.38
C LEU A 80 10.15 -5.75 -14.34
N ALA A 81 8.99 -6.24 -13.92
CA ALA A 81 7.77 -5.79 -14.55
C ALA A 81 7.69 -4.29 -14.30
N ASP A 82 7.19 -3.51 -15.27
CA ASP A 82 6.75 -2.13 -15.04
C ASP A 82 5.58 -2.20 -14.04
N THR A 83 5.92 -2.41 -12.77
CA THR A 83 5.02 -2.17 -11.67
C THR A 83 4.97 -0.66 -11.66
N GLN A 84 3.94 -0.13 -12.34
CA GLN A 84 3.58 1.25 -12.23
C GLN A 84 3.46 1.48 -10.73
N HIS A 85 4.51 2.05 -10.15
CA HIS A 85 4.56 2.45 -8.76
C HIS A 85 3.49 3.53 -8.73
N ASP A 86 2.25 3.12 -8.45
CA ASP A 86 1.13 4.02 -8.25
C ASP A 86 1.63 4.95 -7.18
N ASN A 87 1.99 6.16 -7.63
CA ASN A 87 2.89 7.06 -6.94
C ASN A 87 2.39 7.30 -5.50
N VAL A 88 2.83 6.50 -4.54
CA VAL A 88 2.55 6.70 -3.11
C VAL A 88 3.22 7.99 -2.63
N LEU A 89 4.20 8.48 -3.40
CA LEU A 89 4.88 9.77 -3.23
C LEU A 89 4.43 10.85 -4.22
N ALA A 90 3.42 10.61 -5.07
CA ALA A 90 2.85 11.73 -5.80
C ALA A 90 2.29 12.69 -4.75
N PRO A 91 2.57 14.01 -4.86
CA PRO A 91 1.93 14.96 -3.99
C PRO A 91 0.44 14.80 -4.22
N HIS A 92 -0.26 14.24 -3.23
CA HIS A 92 -1.70 14.36 -3.16
C HIS A 92 -1.94 15.86 -3.19
N SER A 93 -2.43 16.36 -4.33
CA SER A 93 -2.89 17.74 -4.41
C SER A 93 -4.03 17.83 -3.41
N PHE A 94 -3.72 18.32 -2.22
CA PHE A 94 -4.68 18.63 -1.19
C PHE A 94 -5.60 19.66 -1.86
N THR A 95 -6.75 19.25 -2.36
CA THR A 95 -7.75 20.21 -2.81
C THR A 95 -8.20 20.92 -1.54
N GLU A 96 -7.57 22.06 -1.32
CA GLU A 96 -7.96 23.08 -0.36
C GLU A 96 -9.47 23.22 -0.45
N THR A 97 -10.15 22.72 0.58
CA THR A 97 -11.58 22.91 0.72
C THR A 97 -11.79 24.41 0.84
N GLN A 98 -12.22 25.05 -0.26
CA GLN A 98 -12.76 26.39 -0.21
C GLN A 98 -13.95 26.33 0.74
N ASN A 99 -13.70 26.65 2.01
CA ASN A 99 -14.68 27.05 2.99
C ASN A 99 -15.41 28.25 2.39
N HIS A 100 -16.43 27.97 1.58
CA HIS A 100 -17.43 28.95 1.20
C HIS A 100 -18.21 29.29 2.47
N GLN A 101 -17.71 30.33 3.11
CA GLN A 101 -18.29 31.02 4.24
C GLN A 101 -19.78 31.29 3.93
N PRO A 102 -20.73 30.82 4.75
CA PRO A 102 -22.11 31.23 4.59
C PRO A 102 -22.18 32.71 4.94
N ALA A 103 -22.50 33.55 3.95
CA ALA A 103 -22.81 34.95 4.19
C ALA A 103 -24.09 34.99 5.03
N LEU A 104 -23.94 35.14 6.35
CA LEU A 104 -25.01 35.56 7.23
C LEU A 104 -25.43 36.97 6.79
N ALA A 105 -26.51 37.05 6.02
CA ALA A 105 -27.23 38.29 5.80
C ALA A 105 -27.86 38.70 7.15
N TYR A 106 -27.15 39.54 7.88
CA TYR A 106 -27.68 40.24 9.04
C TYR A 106 -28.62 41.34 8.54
N VAL A 107 -29.90 41.24 8.90
CA VAL A 107 -30.90 42.30 8.76
C VAL A 107 -30.92 43.09 10.05
N ASP A 108 -30.61 44.38 9.99
CA ASP A 108 -31.21 45.52 10.73
C ASP A 108 -30.39 46.79 10.38
N CYS A 109 -30.96 47.96 10.11
CA CYS A 109 -32.16 48.61 10.66
C CYS A 109 -33.08 49.24 9.60
#